data_AF-A0A8T0R7U0-F1
#
_entry.id   AF-A0A8T0R7U0-F1
#
_cell.length_a   1.000
_cell.length_b   1.000
_cell.length_c   1.000
_cell.angle_alpha   90.00
_cell.angle_beta   90.00
_cell.angle_gamma   90.00
#
_symmetry.space_group_name_H-M   'P 1'
#
loop_
_entity.id
_entity.type
_entity.pdbx_description
1 polymer ?
#
loop_
_entity_poly.entity_id
_entity_poly.type
_entity_poly.pdbx_seq_one_letter_code
_entity_poly.pdbx_strand_id
1 'polypeptide(L)'
;MAWADLPPDLLGAVIARLPHPGDRARICAACRAWRSAARRHVSHQQPPWIVLPDGTFCTTGRDGAFFPRIPGLPDNATCLAATDAWLALDCTDDVFRRTPFWDNYCRETGTFPVDARPDVKHRHTYLLHNPFTNVTVPLPELDAIIGHVAETFEVRKVLMRSSTNPADDLVAVTTSSSDCNIILCRPGKGAHVLPYLRVIDVAFLGDDTLYGITSGDELVAFHLGEDDDGRPQVIGFRLVIVNPMADYYKKHSWSWPPGDDDSTSERSEYDGGEKDGSNEEPKHEDEAPNQDKDGNDEEEEEDDEAAANPEEEEEADDEAEAADAEEEVVVVDYTSFDADDYEVREGDDDDWELRYLVPYEAKDETYTARYLVPSLSGDLLLVRHQRLLSPYSDSYTSKVEVLKADVMAGRWIPVTAHDGLGKGEALFLSRSFSKSIRAHGDVEEGLVHYLSSHLDDVLDTRSWTIRNMTFRWPWQRNLADDKWETWLFPPELVL
;
A
#
# COMPACT_ATOMS: atom_id res chain seq x y z
N MET A 1 28.41 -2.37 -46.18
CA MET A 1 27.57 -1.29 -45.62
C MET A 1 27.22 -1.71 -44.22
N ALA A 2 27.65 -0.95 -43.22
CA ALA A 2 27.26 -1.14 -41.84
C ALA A 2 25.88 -0.51 -41.61
N TRP A 3 25.17 -0.95 -40.56
CA TRP A 3 23.90 -0.32 -40.16
C TRP A 3 24.04 1.17 -39.79
N ALA A 4 25.25 1.64 -39.48
CA ALA A 4 25.54 3.05 -39.24
C ALA A 4 25.63 3.92 -40.52
N ASP A 5 25.74 3.30 -41.69
CA ASP A 5 25.90 3.99 -42.99
C ASP A 5 24.55 4.37 -43.63
N LEU A 6 23.42 3.99 -43.01
CA LEU A 6 22.09 4.20 -43.58
C LEU A 6 21.68 5.68 -43.58
N PRO A 7 21.07 6.19 -44.67
CA PRO A 7 20.47 7.52 -44.71
C PRO A 7 19.49 7.76 -43.55
N PRO A 8 19.50 8.95 -42.90
CA PRO A 8 18.62 9.25 -41.77
C PRO A 8 17.13 9.03 -42.05
N ASP A 9 16.67 9.29 -43.27
CA ASP A 9 15.26 9.12 -43.64
C ASP A 9 14.84 7.64 -43.69
N LEU A 10 15.77 6.74 -44.06
CA LEU A 10 15.55 5.29 -43.99
C LEU A 10 15.60 4.79 -42.55
N LEU A 11 16.50 5.35 -41.72
CA LEU A 11 16.51 5.08 -40.28
C LEU A 11 15.19 5.52 -39.62
N GLY A 12 14.69 6.72 -39.95
CA GLY A 12 13.37 7.20 -39.53
C GLY A 12 12.23 6.29 -40.00
N ALA A 13 12.28 5.83 -41.25
CA ALA A 13 11.30 4.90 -41.81
C ALA A 13 11.30 3.51 -41.15
N VAL A 14 12.43 3.07 -40.56
CA VAL A 14 12.50 1.88 -39.71
C VAL A 14 11.95 2.17 -38.31
N ILE A 15 12.39 3.27 -37.68
CA ILE A 15 12.02 3.64 -36.31
C ILE A 15 10.51 3.89 -36.16
N ALA A 16 9.89 4.53 -37.15
CA ALA A 16 8.44 4.73 -37.22
C ALA A 16 7.65 3.42 -37.44
N ARG A 17 8.31 2.32 -37.80
CA ARG A 17 7.71 0.98 -38.02
C ARG A 17 8.07 -0.03 -36.93
N LEU A 18 8.77 0.37 -35.87
CA LEU A 18 9.00 -0.50 -34.71
C LEU A 18 7.67 -0.83 -34.03
N PRO A 19 7.33 -2.12 -33.84
CA PRO A 19 6.05 -2.51 -33.26
C PRO A 19 5.98 -2.25 -31.76
N HIS A 20 7.12 -2.30 -31.05
CA HIS A 20 7.18 -2.08 -29.60
C HIS A 20 7.72 -0.68 -29.29
N PRO A 21 7.03 0.13 -28.44
CA PRO A 21 7.53 1.42 -27.98
C PRO A 21 8.95 1.38 -27.39
N GLY A 22 9.28 0.35 -26.59
CA GLY A 22 10.59 0.18 -25.96
C GLY A 22 11.76 0.04 -26.95
N ASP A 23 11.53 -0.55 -28.12
CA ASP A 23 12.57 -0.68 -29.15
C ASP A 23 13.06 0.68 -29.66
N ARG A 24 12.22 1.73 -29.60
CA ARG A 24 12.63 3.10 -29.97
C ARG A 24 13.71 3.64 -29.01
N ALA A 25 13.67 3.26 -27.74
CA ALA A 25 14.73 3.57 -26.77
C ALA A 25 15.97 2.69 -26.98
N ARG A 26 15.80 1.36 -27.19
CA ARG A 26 16.89 0.42 -27.51
C ARG A 26 17.70 0.87 -28.73
N ILE A 27 17.03 1.36 -29.78
CA ILE A 27 17.68 1.92 -30.98
C ILE A 27 18.48 3.21 -30.68
N CYS A 28 18.05 4.03 -29.71
CA CYS A 28 18.84 5.19 -29.29
C CYS A 28 20.16 4.76 -28.61
N ALA A 29 20.22 3.60 -27.96
CA ALA A 29 21.47 3.07 -27.42
C ALA A 29 22.45 2.64 -28.54
N ALA A 30 21.96 1.99 -29.59
CA ALA A 30 22.75 1.27 -30.59
C ALA A 30 23.95 2.02 -31.20
N CYS A 31 23.77 3.21 -31.78
CA CYS A 31 24.91 4.06 -32.20
C CYS A 31 24.52 5.53 -32.43
N ARG A 32 25.52 6.42 -32.57
CA ARG A 32 25.32 7.87 -32.78
C ARG A 32 24.43 8.22 -33.99
N ALA A 33 24.55 7.48 -35.11
CA ALA A 33 23.73 7.72 -36.31
C ALA A 33 22.25 7.38 -36.06
N TRP A 34 21.97 6.21 -35.47
CA TRP A 34 20.62 5.79 -35.11
C TRP A 34 20.00 6.71 -34.04
N ARG A 35 20.77 7.14 -33.03
CA ARG A 35 20.34 8.15 -32.06
C ARG A 35 20.00 9.50 -32.72
N SER A 36 20.80 9.94 -33.70
CA SER A 36 20.53 11.18 -34.46
C SER A 36 19.30 11.08 -35.36
N ALA A 37 18.97 9.88 -35.87
CA ALA A 37 17.72 9.65 -36.60
C ALA A 37 16.52 9.54 -35.65
N ALA A 38 16.63 8.80 -34.55
CA ALA A 38 15.57 8.64 -33.56
C ALA A 38 15.12 10.00 -32.99
N ARG A 39 16.07 10.87 -32.60
CA ARG A 39 15.78 12.25 -32.17
C ARG A 39 15.11 13.15 -33.22
N ARG A 40 14.99 12.72 -34.48
CA ARG A 40 14.27 13.42 -35.56
C ARG A 40 12.91 12.80 -35.89
N HIS A 41 12.61 11.61 -35.37
CA HIS A 41 11.45 10.79 -35.78
C HIS A 41 10.68 10.17 -34.60
N VAL A 42 11.16 10.32 -33.37
CA VAL A 42 10.50 9.95 -32.11
C VAL A 42 10.38 11.22 -31.28
N SER A 43 9.27 11.37 -30.55
CA SER A 43 9.17 12.39 -29.50
C SER A 43 10.31 12.22 -28.48
N HIS A 44 10.86 13.32 -27.98
CA HIS A 44 11.98 13.30 -27.03
C HIS A 44 11.63 12.63 -25.70
N GLN A 45 10.35 12.66 -25.33
CA GLN A 45 9.74 11.92 -24.24
C GLN A 45 8.60 11.07 -24.82
N GLN A 46 8.48 9.81 -24.36
CA GLN A 46 7.43 8.89 -24.78
C GLN A 46 6.31 8.87 -23.71
N PRO A 47 5.05 8.57 -24.07
CA PRO A 47 4.00 8.38 -23.08
C PRO A 47 4.38 7.28 -22.07
N PRO A 48 4.03 7.43 -20.78
CA PRO A 48 4.17 6.35 -19.81
C PRO A 48 3.35 5.11 -20.23
N TRP A 49 3.69 3.98 -19.62
CA TRP A 49 2.96 2.72 -19.80
C TRP A 49 2.25 2.37 -18.49
N ILE A 50 1.06 1.79 -18.57
CA ILE A 50 0.51 0.97 -17.47
C ILE A 50 0.91 -0.47 -17.79
N VAL A 51 1.65 -1.10 -16.90
CA VAL A 51 2.12 -2.49 -17.03
C VAL A 51 1.28 -3.38 -16.12
N LEU A 52 0.78 -4.48 -16.69
CA LEU A 52 -0.04 -5.48 -16.00
C LEU A 52 0.86 -6.59 -15.40
N PRO A 53 0.35 -7.39 -14.46
CA PRO A 53 1.12 -8.46 -13.82
C PRO A 53 1.67 -9.52 -14.78
N ASP A 54 0.94 -9.81 -15.87
CA ASP A 54 1.39 -10.71 -16.95
C ASP A 54 2.42 -10.07 -17.89
N GLY A 55 2.88 -8.85 -17.60
CA GLY A 55 3.87 -8.11 -18.38
C GLY A 55 3.36 -7.56 -19.71
N THR A 56 2.05 -7.68 -20.02
CA THR A 56 1.42 -6.86 -21.06
C THR A 56 1.31 -5.42 -20.59
N PHE A 57 1.06 -4.47 -21.51
CA PHE A 57 1.00 -3.05 -21.15
C PHE A 57 0.16 -2.20 -22.11
N CYS A 58 -0.36 -1.09 -21.58
CA CYS A 58 -1.03 -0.03 -22.32
C CYS A 58 -0.13 1.21 -22.38
N THR A 59 -0.02 1.89 -23.53
CA THR A 59 0.58 3.24 -23.59
C THR A 59 -0.46 4.32 -23.38
N THR A 60 -0.12 5.42 -22.69
CA THR A 60 -1.03 6.59 -22.57
C THR A 60 -1.18 7.37 -23.88
N GLY A 61 -2.11 8.33 -23.87
CA GLY A 61 -2.26 9.33 -24.93
C GLY A 61 -3.33 8.99 -25.96
N ARG A 62 -3.51 9.89 -26.93
CA ARG A 62 -4.65 9.82 -27.88
C ARG A 62 -4.69 8.57 -28.77
N ASP A 63 -3.52 8.06 -29.13
CA ASP A 63 -3.33 6.85 -29.94
C ASP A 63 -2.92 5.64 -29.06
N GLY A 64 -3.35 5.63 -27.79
CA GLY A 64 -3.01 4.60 -26.81
C GLY A 64 -3.44 3.20 -27.25
N ALA A 65 -2.53 2.23 -27.12
CA ALA A 65 -2.74 0.85 -27.57
C ALA A 65 -2.29 -0.16 -26.50
N PHE A 66 -2.90 -1.35 -26.55
CA PHE A 66 -2.50 -2.52 -25.76
C PHE A 66 -1.43 -3.32 -26.51
N PHE A 67 -0.40 -3.76 -25.80
CA PHE A 67 0.76 -4.46 -26.34
C PHE A 67 0.96 -5.81 -25.63
N PRO A 68 1.45 -6.84 -26.35
CA PRO A 68 1.77 -8.14 -25.75
C PRO A 68 2.93 -8.05 -24.75
N ARG A 69 3.11 -9.13 -23.97
CA ARG A 69 4.13 -9.27 -22.92
C ARG A 69 5.51 -8.74 -23.35
N ILE A 70 6.10 -7.91 -22.49
CA ILE A 70 7.40 -7.24 -22.73
C ILE A 70 8.49 -8.27 -23.08
N PRO A 71 9.16 -8.16 -24.25
CA PRO A 71 10.22 -9.09 -24.64
C PRO A 71 11.48 -8.91 -23.79
N GLY A 72 11.87 -10.00 -23.13
CA GLY A 72 13.00 -10.06 -22.20
C GLY A 72 12.62 -10.57 -20.80
N LEU A 73 11.33 -10.57 -20.45
CA LEU A 73 10.82 -11.15 -19.21
C LEU A 73 10.90 -12.69 -19.23
N PRO A 74 11.29 -13.35 -18.13
CA PRO A 74 11.14 -14.81 -17.96
C PRO A 74 9.67 -15.24 -18.06
N ASP A 75 9.39 -16.46 -18.55
CA ASP A 75 8.01 -16.94 -18.74
C ASP A 75 7.20 -17.02 -17.42
N ASN A 76 7.88 -17.27 -16.30
CA ASN A 76 7.25 -17.37 -14.97
C ASN A 76 7.25 -16.05 -14.16
N ALA A 77 7.65 -14.93 -14.76
CA ALA A 77 7.67 -13.64 -14.09
C ALA A 77 6.29 -12.99 -13.96
N THR A 78 6.02 -12.41 -12.78
CA THR A 78 4.94 -11.46 -12.49
C THR A 78 5.55 -10.06 -12.36
N CYS A 79 4.98 -9.03 -12.99
CA CYS A 79 5.35 -7.64 -12.71
C CYS A 79 4.71 -7.20 -11.38
N LEU A 80 5.51 -6.71 -10.43
CA LEU A 80 5.04 -6.25 -9.12
C LEU A 80 4.88 -4.73 -9.05
N ALA A 81 5.91 -4.03 -9.49
CA ALA A 81 6.14 -2.62 -9.25
C ALA A 81 7.10 -2.06 -10.30
N ALA A 82 7.24 -0.74 -10.33
CA ALA A 82 8.19 -0.06 -11.18
C ALA A 82 8.94 1.03 -10.41
N THR A 83 10.16 1.32 -10.82
CA THR A 83 10.96 2.42 -10.30
C THR A 83 11.79 3.01 -11.43
N ASP A 84 11.51 4.28 -11.76
CA ASP A 84 11.93 4.96 -12.98
C ASP A 84 11.70 4.17 -14.27
N ALA A 85 12.76 3.51 -14.77
CA ALA A 85 12.79 2.74 -16.01
C ALA A 85 13.00 1.22 -15.77
N TRP A 86 12.94 0.79 -14.51
CA TRP A 86 13.03 -0.61 -14.08
C TRP A 86 11.66 -1.14 -13.66
N LEU A 87 11.40 -2.40 -13.96
CA LEU A 87 10.30 -3.20 -13.42
C LEU A 87 10.86 -4.16 -12.36
N ALA A 88 10.21 -4.23 -11.20
CA ALA A 88 10.42 -5.29 -10.24
C ALA A 88 9.57 -6.51 -10.61
N LEU A 89 10.22 -7.67 -10.69
CA LEU A 89 9.63 -8.94 -11.11
C LEU A 89 9.72 -9.97 -9.99
N ASP A 90 8.66 -10.76 -9.84
CA ASP A 90 8.64 -12.00 -9.06
C ASP A 90 8.62 -13.20 -10.01
N CYS A 91 9.67 -14.01 -10.00
CA CYS A 91 9.73 -15.25 -10.76
C CYS A 91 9.41 -16.42 -9.83
N THR A 92 8.15 -16.84 -9.85
CA THR A 92 7.56 -17.87 -8.98
C THR A 92 6.82 -18.94 -9.81
N ASP A 93 6.49 -20.08 -9.22
CA ASP A 93 5.57 -21.06 -9.80
C ASP A 93 4.08 -20.75 -9.49
N ASP A 94 3.80 -19.84 -8.54
CA ASP A 94 2.46 -19.27 -8.33
C ASP A 94 1.94 -18.58 -9.61
N VAL A 95 0.72 -18.93 -10.02
CA VAL A 95 0.01 -18.38 -11.18
C VAL A 95 -1.12 -17.42 -10.81
N PHE A 96 -1.57 -17.37 -9.55
CA PHE A 96 -2.75 -16.61 -9.11
C PHE A 96 -2.70 -15.15 -9.58
N ARG A 97 -1.56 -14.48 -9.37
CA ARG A 97 -1.32 -13.07 -9.73
C ARG A 97 -1.10 -12.83 -11.23
N ARG A 98 -1.01 -13.89 -12.05
CA ARG A 98 -0.77 -13.84 -13.50
C ARG A 98 -1.98 -14.28 -14.32
N THR A 99 -2.91 -15.02 -13.71
CA THR A 99 -4.21 -15.30 -14.32
C THR A 99 -5.05 -14.02 -14.37
N PRO A 100 -5.71 -13.68 -15.48
CA PRO A 100 -6.60 -12.54 -15.54
C PRO A 100 -7.70 -12.60 -14.47
N PHE A 101 -8.02 -11.45 -13.87
CA PHE A 101 -9.00 -11.31 -12.79
C PHE A 101 -10.36 -11.95 -13.14
N TRP A 102 -10.83 -11.76 -14.37
CA TRP A 102 -12.09 -12.32 -14.86
C TRP A 102 -12.03 -13.81 -15.22
N ASP A 103 -10.85 -14.35 -15.51
CA ASP A 103 -10.66 -15.79 -15.74
C ASP A 103 -10.67 -16.56 -14.39
N ASN A 104 -10.26 -15.90 -13.31
CA ASN A 104 -10.42 -16.37 -11.93
C ASN A 104 -11.86 -16.21 -11.37
N TYR A 105 -12.84 -15.64 -12.09
CA TYR A 105 -14.18 -15.33 -11.55
C TYR A 105 -15.30 -16.26 -12.07
N CYS A 106 -15.95 -17.00 -11.17
CA CYS A 106 -17.06 -17.88 -11.50
C CYS A 106 -18.40 -17.14 -11.46
N ARG A 107 -18.86 -16.68 -12.63
CA ARG A 107 -20.14 -15.97 -12.81
C ARG A 107 -21.38 -16.77 -12.35
N GLU A 108 -21.31 -18.11 -12.28
CA GLU A 108 -22.44 -18.94 -11.84
C GLU A 108 -22.59 -18.98 -10.31
N THR A 109 -21.50 -18.76 -9.56
CA THR A 109 -21.50 -18.75 -8.08
C THR A 109 -21.35 -17.36 -7.49
N GLY A 110 -20.87 -16.38 -8.27
CA GLY A 110 -20.55 -15.04 -7.79
C GLY A 110 -19.25 -14.96 -6.99
N THR A 111 -18.37 -15.96 -7.12
CA THR A 111 -17.14 -16.11 -6.31
C THR A 111 -15.90 -16.33 -7.19
N PHE A 112 -14.71 -16.12 -6.61
CA PHE A 112 -13.45 -16.47 -7.25
C PHE A 112 -13.10 -17.94 -6.92
N PRO A 113 -13.18 -18.90 -7.87
CA PRO A 113 -12.79 -20.30 -7.67
C PRO A 113 -11.33 -20.55 -7.25
N VAL A 114 -10.47 -19.53 -7.27
CA VAL A 114 -9.09 -19.59 -6.75
C VAL A 114 -8.81 -18.30 -6.00
N ASP A 115 -8.73 -18.38 -4.68
CA ASP A 115 -8.21 -17.32 -3.80
C ASP A 115 -6.78 -17.66 -3.36
N ALA A 116 -5.98 -16.65 -3.02
CA ALA A 116 -4.65 -16.82 -2.46
C ALA A 116 -4.71 -17.41 -1.03
N ARG A 117 -3.97 -18.51 -0.78
CA ARG A 117 -4.02 -19.26 0.48
C ARG A 117 -2.84 -18.96 1.41
N PRO A 118 -3.06 -18.77 2.72
CA PRO A 118 -1.98 -18.47 3.67
C PRO A 118 -1.14 -19.70 4.06
N ASP A 119 -1.67 -20.91 3.90
CA ASP A 119 -0.99 -22.17 4.25
C ASP A 119 -0.07 -22.70 3.14
N VAL A 120 -0.28 -22.28 1.88
CA VAL A 120 0.52 -22.71 0.74
C VAL A 120 1.63 -21.70 0.45
N LYS A 121 2.87 -22.18 0.38
CA LYS A 121 4.06 -21.37 0.12
C LYS A 121 4.77 -21.77 -1.16
N HIS A 122 5.22 -20.76 -1.90
CA HIS A 122 5.88 -20.89 -3.19
C HIS A 122 7.35 -20.47 -3.12
N ARG A 123 8.13 -20.77 -4.17
CA ARG A 123 9.52 -20.31 -4.28
C ARG A 123 9.59 -19.09 -5.20
N HIS A 124 9.91 -17.95 -4.63
CA HIS A 124 10.01 -16.67 -5.33
C HIS A 124 11.47 -16.33 -5.60
N THR A 125 11.72 -15.66 -6.72
CA THR A 125 13.05 -15.11 -7.06
C THR A 125 12.87 -13.75 -7.72
N TYR A 126 13.49 -12.72 -7.13
CA TYR A 126 13.19 -11.33 -7.42
C TYR A 126 14.23 -10.70 -8.34
N LEU A 127 13.76 -10.04 -9.40
CA LEU A 127 14.61 -9.44 -10.43
C LEU A 127 14.20 -7.99 -10.69
N LEU A 128 15.16 -7.12 -10.99
CA LEU A 128 14.93 -5.81 -11.60
C LEU A 128 15.23 -5.90 -13.10
N HIS A 129 14.25 -5.63 -13.94
CA HIS A 129 14.40 -5.64 -15.41
C HIS A 129 14.15 -4.27 -16.01
N ASN A 130 15.10 -3.76 -16.80
CA ASN A 130 14.96 -2.51 -17.55
C ASN A 130 14.63 -2.83 -19.01
N PRO A 131 13.37 -2.71 -19.47
CA PRO A 131 13.01 -3.12 -20.83
C PRO A 131 13.61 -2.21 -21.91
N PHE A 132 14.01 -0.99 -21.57
CA PHE A 132 14.58 -0.01 -22.50
C PHE A 132 16.07 -0.27 -22.83
N THR A 133 16.78 -0.97 -21.95
CA THR A 133 18.18 -1.41 -22.13
C THR A 133 18.32 -2.93 -22.28
N ASN A 134 17.27 -3.69 -21.93
CA ASN A 134 17.27 -5.15 -21.83
C ASN A 134 18.32 -5.69 -20.84
N VAL A 135 18.52 -4.98 -19.72
CA VAL A 135 19.35 -5.40 -18.59
C VAL A 135 18.44 -6.00 -17.51
N THR A 136 18.90 -7.08 -16.88
CA THR A 136 18.24 -7.69 -15.72
C THR A 136 19.27 -7.86 -14.59
N VAL A 137 18.89 -7.48 -13.37
CA VAL A 137 19.71 -7.60 -12.14
C VAL A 137 18.93 -8.45 -11.13
N PRO A 138 19.50 -9.56 -10.60
CA PRO A 138 18.85 -10.34 -9.55
C PRO A 138 18.99 -9.65 -8.18
N LEU A 139 18.04 -9.91 -7.28
CA LEU A 139 18.04 -9.44 -5.88
C LEU A 139 18.18 -10.63 -4.90
N PRO A 140 19.32 -11.34 -4.88
CA PRO A 140 19.49 -12.53 -4.02
C PRO A 140 19.39 -12.21 -2.52
N GLU A 141 19.62 -10.96 -2.11
CA GLU A 141 19.39 -10.50 -0.74
C GLU A 141 17.90 -10.41 -0.39
N LEU A 142 17.03 -10.17 -1.39
CA LEU A 142 15.57 -10.19 -1.23
C LEU A 142 15.05 -11.64 -1.27
N ASP A 143 15.59 -12.48 -2.16
CA ASP A 143 15.35 -13.93 -2.19
C ASP A 143 15.67 -14.59 -0.84
N ALA A 144 16.71 -14.11 -0.14
CA ALA A 144 17.13 -14.62 1.17
C ALA A 144 16.13 -14.32 2.31
N ILE A 145 15.29 -13.28 2.17
CA ILE A 145 14.32 -12.86 3.20
C ILE A 145 12.90 -13.33 2.83
N ILE A 146 12.48 -13.13 1.57
CA ILE A 146 11.11 -13.40 1.11
C ILE A 146 11.01 -14.40 -0.07
N GLY A 147 12.09 -15.09 -0.43
CA GLY A 147 12.08 -16.12 -1.50
C GLY A 147 11.30 -17.40 -1.20
N HIS A 148 10.63 -17.51 -0.04
CA HIS A 148 9.75 -18.63 0.30
C HIS A 148 8.58 -18.20 1.22
N VAL A 149 7.56 -17.60 0.60
CA VAL A 149 6.42 -16.95 1.25
C VAL A 149 5.08 -17.53 0.77
N ALA A 150 3.97 -17.13 1.39
CA ALA A 150 2.63 -17.64 1.07
C ALA A 150 2.04 -17.00 -0.19
N GLU A 151 1.03 -17.65 -0.80
CA GLU A 151 0.25 -17.08 -1.90
C GLU A 151 -0.35 -15.71 -1.54
N THR A 152 -0.59 -15.43 -0.25
CA THR A 152 -1.09 -14.15 0.28
C THR A 152 -0.02 -13.08 0.55
N PHE A 153 1.28 -13.39 0.40
CA PHE A 153 2.36 -12.45 0.70
C PHE A 153 2.59 -11.46 -0.45
N GLU A 154 2.21 -10.21 -0.28
CA GLU A 154 2.34 -9.19 -1.32
C GLU A 154 3.56 -8.30 -1.09
N VAL A 155 4.35 -8.09 -2.16
CA VAL A 155 5.22 -6.93 -2.28
C VAL A 155 4.34 -5.77 -2.77
N ARG A 156 4.19 -4.74 -1.95
CA ARG A 156 3.28 -3.60 -2.22
C ARG A 156 3.94 -2.56 -3.13
N LYS A 157 5.19 -2.20 -2.88
CA LYS A 157 5.96 -1.20 -3.65
C LYS A 157 7.46 -1.53 -3.68
N VAL A 158 8.15 -1.11 -4.75
CA VAL A 158 9.61 -1.18 -4.87
C VAL A 158 10.14 0.16 -5.35
N LEU A 159 11.09 0.73 -4.61
CA LEU A 159 11.80 1.96 -4.97
C LEU A 159 13.30 1.69 -5.10
N MET A 160 13.92 2.21 -6.16
CA MET A 160 15.37 2.31 -6.30
C MET A 160 15.80 3.75 -6.06
N ARG A 161 16.84 3.94 -5.25
CA ARG A 161 17.63 5.17 -5.16
C ARG A 161 18.97 4.93 -5.85
N SER A 162 19.05 5.34 -7.13
CA SER A 162 20.27 5.22 -7.91
C SER A 162 21.37 6.16 -7.41
N SER A 163 22.59 5.63 -7.30
CA SER A 163 23.80 6.36 -6.93
C SER A 163 24.58 6.81 -8.18
N THR A 164 25.63 7.62 -7.98
CA THR A 164 26.63 7.90 -9.03
C THR A 164 27.44 6.65 -9.43
N ASN A 165 27.42 5.62 -8.58
CA ASN A 165 28.01 4.30 -8.81
C ASN A 165 26.90 3.22 -8.64
N PRO A 166 26.49 2.50 -9.70
CA PRO A 166 25.42 1.51 -9.64
C PRO A 166 25.62 0.33 -8.68
N ALA A 167 26.83 0.13 -8.14
CA ALA A 167 27.07 -0.87 -7.10
C ALA A 167 26.59 -0.41 -5.70
N ASP A 168 26.30 0.88 -5.54
CA ASP A 168 25.85 1.48 -4.28
C ASP A 168 24.34 1.77 -4.27
N ASP A 169 23.64 1.47 -5.38
CA ASP A 169 22.19 1.62 -5.56
C ASP A 169 21.43 0.92 -4.43
N LEU A 170 20.51 1.65 -3.79
CA LEU A 170 19.71 1.15 -2.67
C LEU A 170 18.29 0.85 -3.16
N VAL A 171 17.79 -0.34 -2.85
CA VAL A 171 16.41 -0.74 -3.12
C VAL A 171 15.65 -0.80 -1.79
N ALA A 172 14.48 -0.17 -1.74
CA ALA A 172 13.51 -0.28 -0.65
C ALA A 172 12.26 -1.00 -1.15
N VAL A 173 11.77 -1.97 -0.39
CA VAL A 173 10.62 -2.81 -0.71
C VAL A 173 9.62 -2.74 0.45
N THR A 174 8.35 -2.44 0.17
CA THR A 174 7.28 -2.59 1.17
C THR A 174 6.50 -3.88 0.96
N THR A 175 6.01 -4.49 2.04
CA THR A 175 5.30 -5.78 1.99
C THR A 175 4.02 -5.76 2.84
N SER A 176 3.14 -6.75 2.63
CA SER A 176 1.94 -6.97 3.46
C SER A 176 2.20 -7.68 4.79
N SER A 177 3.44 -8.09 5.08
CA SER A 177 3.78 -8.81 6.31
C SER A 177 4.16 -7.86 7.45
N SER A 178 3.72 -8.17 8.67
CA SER A 178 4.22 -7.59 9.91
C SER A 178 5.74 -7.72 10.01
N ASP A 179 6.24 -8.93 9.79
CA ASP A 179 7.59 -9.37 10.13
C ASP A 179 8.66 -8.77 9.20
N CYS A 180 8.25 -8.22 8.05
CA CYS A 180 9.14 -7.58 7.08
C CYS A 180 8.44 -6.46 6.26
N ASN A 181 7.67 -5.61 6.94
CA ASN A 181 6.87 -4.54 6.32
C ASN A 181 7.70 -3.58 5.44
N ILE A 182 8.96 -3.29 5.80
CA ILE A 182 9.95 -2.65 4.92
C ILE A 182 11.25 -3.46 4.92
N ILE A 183 11.77 -3.74 3.71
CA ILE A 183 13.07 -4.36 3.48
C ILE A 183 13.94 -3.38 2.69
N LEU A 184 15.15 -3.09 3.19
CA LEU A 184 16.20 -2.42 2.45
C LEU A 184 17.18 -3.48 1.91
N CYS A 185 17.50 -3.44 0.62
CA CYS A 185 18.54 -4.30 0.05
C CYS A 185 19.46 -3.54 -0.92
N ARG A 186 20.74 -3.93 -0.92
CA ARG A 186 21.75 -3.50 -1.90
C ARG A 186 22.35 -4.73 -2.58
N PRO A 187 22.22 -4.88 -3.91
CA PRO A 187 22.68 -6.06 -4.64
C PRO A 187 24.17 -6.35 -4.43
N GLY A 188 24.50 -7.57 -4.00
CA GLY A 188 25.87 -8.02 -3.76
C GLY A 188 26.51 -7.49 -2.47
N LYS A 189 25.74 -6.81 -1.60
CA LYS A 189 26.21 -6.26 -0.32
C LYS A 189 25.47 -6.84 0.87
N GLY A 190 24.13 -6.76 0.85
CA GLY A 190 23.29 -7.25 1.94
C GLY A 190 21.92 -6.59 2.00
N ALA A 191 21.14 -6.99 2.99
CA ALA A 191 19.82 -6.44 3.27
C ALA A 191 19.57 -6.29 4.78
N HIS A 192 18.59 -5.46 5.12
CA HIS A 192 18.18 -5.12 6.47
C HIS A 192 16.66 -4.95 6.49
N VAL A 193 16.01 -5.56 7.48
CA VAL A 193 14.56 -5.52 7.68
C VAL A 193 14.26 -4.53 8.80
N LEU A 194 13.32 -3.61 8.57
CA LEU A 194 12.92 -2.60 9.54
C LEU A 194 11.89 -3.17 10.53
N PRO A 195 11.81 -2.63 11.76
CA PRO A 195 10.75 -2.99 12.70
C PRO A 195 9.36 -2.66 12.14
N TYR A 196 8.34 -3.41 12.58
CA TYR A 196 6.97 -3.22 12.15
C TYR A 196 6.42 -1.88 12.64
N LEU A 197 6.08 -0.99 11.70
CA LEU A 197 5.56 0.35 11.99
C LEU A 197 4.29 0.67 11.20
N ARG A 198 3.58 -0.36 10.70
CA ARG A 198 2.37 -0.24 9.85
C ARG A 198 2.52 0.80 8.72
N VAL A 199 3.67 0.77 8.05
CA VAL A 199 3.95 1.68 6.93
C VAL A 199 3.28 1.13 5.68
N ILE A 200 2.29 1.87 5.18
CA ILE A 200 1.48 1.47 4.02
C ILE A 200 2.13 1.94 2.72
N ASP A 201 2.85 3.06 2.74
CA ASP A 201 3.59 3.59 1.61
C ASP A 201 4.89 4.30 2.01
N VAL A 202 5.87 4.36 1.11
CA VAL A 202 7.20 4.96 1.31
C VAL A 202 7.65 5.85 0.15
N ALA A 203 8.54 6.81 0.44
CA ALA A 203 9.24 7.63 -0.55
C ALA A 203 10.66 8.00 -0.10
N PHE A 204 11.66 7.90 -0.98
CA PHE A 204 12.97 8.50 -0.74
C PHE A 204 12.88 10.03 -0.92
N LEU A 205 13.50 10.80 -0.03
CA LEU A 205 13.71 12.23 -0.21
C LEU A 205 15.10 12.62 0.29
N GLY A 206 15.98 13.01 -0.64
CA GLY A 206 17.40 13.19 -0.38
C GLY A 206 18.19 11.86 -0.37
N ASP A 207 19.48 11.96 -0.04
CA ASP A 207 20.43 10.85 -0.15
C ASP A 207 20.53 10.02 1.15
N ASP A 208 19.88 10.43 2.24
CA ASP A 208 20.05 9.85 3.59
C ASP A 208 18.74 9.40 4.25
N THR A 209 17.56 9.70 3.69
CA THR A 209 16.28 9.51 4.39
C THR A 209 15.23 8.83 3.51
N LEU A 210 14.66 7.73 4.02
CA LEU A 210 13.43 7.12 3.52
C LEU A 210 12.28 7.59 4.41
N TYR A 211 11.22 8.15 3.82
CA TYR A 211 9.99 8.50 4.53
C TYR A 211 8.95 7.39 4.37
N GLY A 212 8.18 7.13 5.41
CA GLY A 212 7.04 6.20 5.42
C GLY A 212 5.79 6.84 6.03
N ILE A 213 4.62 6.52 5.48
CA ILE A 213 3.31 6.96 6.00
C ILE A 213 2.58 5.77 6.64
N THR A 214 1.91 5.99 7.77
CA THR A 214 1.03 4.97 8.40
C THR A 214 -0.42 5.14 7.96
N SER A 215 -1.25 4.12 8.20
CA SER A 215 -2.72 4.21 8.05
C SER A 215 -3.35 5.31 8.91
N GLY A 216 -2.70 5.70 10.02
CA GLY A 216 -3.05 6.85 10.86
C GLY A 216 -2.56 8.21 10.34
N ASP A 217 -2.03 8.30 9.12
CA ASP A 217 -1.44 9.51 8.53
C ASP A 217 -0.20 10.07 9.26
N GLU A 218 0.48 9.22 10.03
CA GLU A 218 1.71 9.56 10.75
C GLU A 218 2.92 9.44 9.83
N LEU A 219 3.79 10.45 9.80
CA LEU A 219 4.98 10.46 8.95
C LEU A 219 6.21 10.01 9.75
N VAL A 220 6.79 8.88 9.37
CA VAL A 220 8.07 8.38 9.90
C VAL A 220 9.20 8.75 8.94
N ALA A 221 10.32 9.23 9.47
CA ALA A 221 11.58 9.35 8.74
C ALA A 221 12.57 8.29 9.24
N PHE A 222 13.08 7.47 8.32
CA PHE A 222 14.14 6.49 8.56
C PHE A 222 15.46 7.06 8.05
N HIS A 223 16.40 7.33 8.94
CA HIS A 223 17.75 7.77 8.58
C HIS A 223 18.59 6.55 8.20
N LEU A 224 19.08 6.57 6.97
CA LEU A 224 19.75 5.47 6.31
C LEU A 224 21.27 5.61 6.53
N GLY A 225 21.90 4.50 6.89
CA GLY A 225 23.35 4.39 6.98
C GLY A 225 23.83 3.04 6.48
N GLU A 226 25.11 2.76 6.74
CA GLU A 226 25.80 1.57 6.25
C GLU A 226 26.77 1.06 7.31
N ASP A 227 27.03 -0.25 7.32
CA ASP A 227 28.11 -0.85 8.14
C ASP A 227 29.45 -0.94 7.39
N ASP A 228 30.48 -1.44 8.08
CA ASP A 228 31.84 -1.59 7.53
C ASP A 228 31.91 -2.49 6.27
N ASP A 229 30.93 -3.39 6.08
CA ASP A 229 30.79 -4.23 4.87
C ASP A 229 30.05 -3.48 3.74
N GLY A 230 29.37 -2.37 4.04
CA GLY A 230 28.54 -1.59 3.11
C GLY A 230 27.13 -2.16 2.91
N ARG A 231 26.59 -2.87 3.91
CA ARG A 231 25.18 -3.27 3.95
C ARG A 231 24.33 -2.08 4.35
N PRO A 232 23.12 -1.92 3.80
CA PRO A 232 22.20 -0.88 4.26
C PRO A 232 21.77 -1.17 5.71
N GLN A 233 21.67 -0.13 6.54
CA GLN A 233 21.09 -0.18 7.88
C GLN A 233 20.26 1.08 8.14
N VAL A 234 19.38 1.05 9.14
CA VAL A 234 18.74 2.27 9.68
C VAL A 234 19.51 2.69 10.93
N ILE A 235 20.14 3.87 10.90
CA ILE A 235 20.92 4.42 12.02
C ILE A 235 20.05 5.10 13.08
N GLY A 236 18.77 5.31 12.77
CA GLY A 236 17.75 5.86 13.66
C GLY A 236 16.49 6.18 12.86
N PHE A 237 15.36 6.29 13.53
CA PHE A 237 14.10 6.75 12.94
C PHE A 237 13.43 7.77 13.83
N ARG A 238 12.53 8.57 13.26
CA ARG A 238 11.81 9.61 13.97
C ARG A 238 10.38 9.73 13.47
N LEU A 239 9.42 9.82 14.39
CA LEU A 239 8.07 10.27 14.09
C LEU A 239 8.12 11.79 13.84
N VAL A 240 7.96 12.20 12.59
CA VAL A 240 8.08 13.59 12.11
C VAL A 240 6.74 14.31 12.18
N ILE A 241 5.66 13.65 11.73
CA ILE A 241 4.29 14.15 11.86
C ILE A 241 3.53 13.14 12.72
N VAL A 242 3.12 13.58 13.89
CA VAL A 242 2.29 12.79 14.81
C VAL A 242 0.83 13.12 14.54
N ASN A 243 -0.01 12.11 14.32
CA ASN A 243 -1.45 12.28 14.42
C ASN A 243 -1.89 11.76 15.80
N PRO A 244 -2.28 12.62 16.76
CA PRO A 244 -2.70 12.18 18.09
C PRO A 244 -4.01 11.37 18.07
N MET A 245 -4.73 11.35 16.94
CA MET A 245 -5.88 10.48 16.71
C MET A 245 -5.51 9.21 15.94
N ALA A 246 -4.25 8.96 15.59
CA ALA A 246 -3.87 7.69 14.94
C ALA A 246 -4.23 6.49 15.82
N ASP A 247 -3.96 6.57 17.12
CA ASP A 247 -4.35 5.51 18.07
C ASP A 247 -5.86 5.49 18.34
N TYR A 248 -6.55 6.61 18.14
CA TYR A 248 -8.02 6.63 18.09
C TYR A 248 -8.54 5.88 16.87
N TYR A 249 -7.97 6.05 15.67
CA TYR A 249 -8.36 5.25 14.49
C TYR A 249 -7.94 3.76 14.63
N LYS A 250 -6.88 3.44 15.37
CA LYS A 250 -6.47 2.06 15.68
C LYS A 250 -7.36 1.37 16.74
N LYS A 251 -7.94 2.14 17.68
CA LYS A 251 -8.69 1.62 18.86
C LYS A 251 -10.20 1.82 18.78
N HIS A 252 -10.63 2.92 18.17
CA HIS A 252 -12.00 3.38 18.00
C HIS A 252 -12.43 3.38 16.52
N SER A 253 -11.85 2.49 15.71
CA SER A 253 -12.63 1.86 14.64
C SER A 253 -13.76 0.98 15.21
N TRP A 254 -13.71 0.66 16.51
CA TRP A 254 -14.73 -0.01 17.29
C TRP A 254 -15.15 0.86 18.50
N SER A 255 -16.44 1.17 18.61
CA SER A 255 -17.16 1.93 19.66
C SER A 255 -16.89 3.44 19.83
N TRP A 256 -17.98 4.21 19.80
CA TRP A 256 -18.04 5.65 20.13
C TRP A 256 -17.97 5.92 21.65
N PRO A 257 -17.52 7.12 22.08
CA PRO A 257 -17.82 7.63 23.42
C PRO A 257 -19.34 7.86 23.60
N PRO A 258 -19.89 7.72 24.82
CA PRO A 258 -21.27 8.12 25.08
C PRO A 258 -21.40 9.64 24.89
N GLY A 259 -22.32 10.07 24.02
CA GLY A 259 -22.60 11.48 23.81
C GLY A 259 -23.48 12.05 24.94
N ASP A 260 -23.04 13.14 25.57
CA ASP A 260 -23.85 13.89 26.53
C ASP A 260 -24.96 14.68 25.80
N ASP A 261 -26.17 14.11 25.64
CA ASP A 261 -27.35 14.81 25.09
C ASP A 261 -28.36 15.25 26.17
N ASP A 262 -27.91 16.09 27.11
CA ASP A 262 -28.79 16.72 28.11
C ASP A 262 -29.76 17.73 27.47
N SER A 263 -30.89 17.22 26.95
CA SER A 263 -32.04 18.03 26.51
C SER A 263 -33.39 17.43 26.89
N THR A 264 -33.69 17.47 28.18
CA THR A 264 -35.02 17.59 28.82
C THR A 264 -36.30 17.46 27.96
N SER A 265 -37.17 16.51 28.35
CA SER A 265 -38.64 16.48 28.13
C SER A 265 -39.13 16.28 26.67
N GLU A 266 -40.28 15.65 26.38
CA GLU A 266 -41.56 15.66 27.11
C GLU A 266 -42.16 14.27 27.46
N ARG A 267 -43.10 14.30 28.43
CA ARG A 267 -43.95 13.19 28.88
C ARG A 267 -45.24 13.13 28.07
N SER A 268 -45.46 12.04 27.33
CA SER A 268 -46.78 11.68 26.81
C SER A 268 -47.29 10.41 27.48
N GLU A 269 -48.28 10.57 28.37
CA GLU A 269 -49.10 9.46 28.87
C GLU A 269 -50.21 9.10 27.85
N TYR A 270 -50.96 8.04 28.18
CA TYR A 270 -52.12 7.43 27.53
C TYR A 270 -51.88 6.20 26.63
N ASP A 271 -52.78 5.21 26.55
CA ASP A 271 -53.64 4.50 27.54
C ASP A 271 -54.36 3.34 26.80
N GLY A 272 -54.78 2.29 27.50
CA GLY A 272 -55.82 1.35 27.06
C GLY A 272 -55.41 0.26 26.05
N GLY A 273 -55.56 -1.01 26.46
CA GLY A 273 -55.34 -2.17 25.57
C GLY A 273 -55.50 -3.51 26.32
N GLU A 274 -56.75 -3.93 26.56
CA GLU A 274 -57.03 -5.13 27.36
C GLU A 274 -56.96 -6.46 26.58
N LYS A 275 -56.18 -7.41 27.13
CA LYS A 275 -56.54 -8.81 27.49
C LYS A 275 -57.06 -9.83 26.46
N ASP A 276 -57.02 -11.08 26.96
CA ASP A 276 -57.56 -12.36 26.49
C ASP A 276 -56.92 -13.02 25.25
N GLY A 277 -56.55 -14.31 25.29
CA GLY A 277 -56.59 -15.20 26.46
C GLY A 277 -56.11 -16.65 26.23
N SER A 278 -56.05 -17.40 27.33
CA SER A 278 -56.38 -18.83 27.55
C SER A 278 -56.46 -19.83 26.35
N ASN A 279 -56.03 -21.10 26.44
CA ASN A 279 -55.66 -21.87 27.65
C ASN A 279 -54.84 -23.16 27.38
N GLU A 280 -54.04 -23.52 28.39
CA GLU A 280 -53.77 -24.86 28.97
C GLU A 280 -53.37 -26.10 28.11
N GLU A 281 -52.21 -26.66 28.47
CA GLU A 281 -51.95 -28.11 28.49
C GLU A 281 -52.42 -28.73 29.84
N PRO A 282 -52.82 -30.02 29.88
CA PRO A 282 -53.07 -30.76 31.12
C PRO A 282 -51.80 -31.36 31.72
N LYS A 283 -51.75 -31.47 33.07
CA LYS A 283 -50.58 -31.91 33.85
C LYS A 283 -50.59 -33.39 34.24
N HIS A 284 -49.39 -33.91 34.54
CA HIS A 284 -49.09 -34.74 35.71
C HIS A 284 -47.81 -34.14 36.34
N GLU A 285 -47.63 -33.96 37.65
CA GLU A 285 -47.76 -34.89 38.80
C GLU A 285 -46.62 -35.95 38.79
N ASP A 286 -45.78 -36.11 39.83
CA ASP A 286 -45.76 -35.45 41.15
C ASP A 286 -44.35 -35.42 41.82
N GLU A 287 -44.27 -34.79 42.99
CA GLU A 287 -43.06 -34.43 43.76
C GLU A 287 -42.30 -35.59 44.45
N ALA A 288 -41.02 -35.36 44.80
CA ALA A 288 -40.41 -35.82 46.07
C ALA A 288 -39.19 -34.93 46.47
N PRO A 289 -38.91 -34.66 47.77
CA PRO A 289 -38.27 -33.38 48.15
C PRO A 289 -37.10 -33.41 49.16
N ASN A 290 -36.51 -32.22 49.35
CA ASN A 290 -35.91 -31.64 50.58
C ASN A 290 -34.81 -32.36 51.41
N GLN A 291 -33.64 -31.69 51.45
CA GLN A 291 -32.94 -31.15 52.64
C GLN A 291 -32.59 -32.01 53.89
N ASP A 292 -31.37 -31.74 54.35
CA ASP A 292 -30.93 -31.57 55.76
C ASP A 292 -30.36 -32.71 56.63
N LYS A 293 -29.09 -32.45 57.05
CA LYS A 293 -28.44 -32.65 58.37
C LYS A 293 -27.64 -33.93 58.73
N ASP A 294 -26.34 -33.67 58.91
CA ASP A 294 -25.48 -33.91 60.09
C ASP A 294 -25.19 -35.31 60.66
N GLY A 295 -23.89 -35.59 60.83
CA GLY A 295 -23.34 -36.47 61.88
C GLY A 295 -22.10 -37.29 61.48
N ASN A 296 -20.92 -36.94 62.05
CA ASN A 296 -19.89 -37.78 62.70
C ASN A 296 -19.43 -39.14 62.05
N ASP A 297 -18.21 -39.69 62.21
CA ASP A 297 -16.97 -39.46 62.98
C ASP A 297 -15.83 -40.26 62.25
N GLU A 298 -14.51 -40.24 62.52
CA GLU A 298 -13.58 -39.65 63.52
C GLU A 298 -12.13 -39.65 62.88
N GLU A 299 -11.08 -39.20 63.60
CA GLU A 299 -9.60 -39.33 63.35
C GLU A 299 -8.94 -38.43 62.25
N GLU A 300 -7.83 -37.65 62.40
CA GLU A 300 -6.60 -37.60 63.25
C GLU A 300 -5.29 -38.08 62.53
N GLU A 301 -4.06 -37.53 62.65
CA GLU A 301 -3.43 -36.46 63.49
C GLU A 301 -2.25 -35.72 62.75
N GLU A 302 -1.78 -34.60 63.36
CA GLU A 302 -0.41 -33.98 63.45
C GLU A 302 0.59 -33.98 62.24
N ASP A 303 1.45 -32.98 61.98
CA ASP A 303 1.82 -31.72 62.69
C ASP A 303 2.00 -30.57 61.63
N ASP A 304 2.77 -29.46 61.68
CA ASP A 304 3.91 -28.94 62.47
C ASP A 304 3.85 -27.37 62.51
N GLU A 305 4.59 -26.75 63.43
CA GLU A 305 4.67 -25.30 63.75
C GLU A 305 5.74 -24.55 62.89
N ALA A 306 5.98 -23.23 62.93
CA ALA A 306 5.20 -21.98 63.15
C ALA A 306 6.15 -20.75 62.94
N ALA A 307 5.72 -19.54 63.35
CA ALA A 307 6.51 -18.30 63.49
C ALA A 307 7.03 -17.60 62.20
N ALA A 308 7.18 -16.26 62.12
CA ALA A 308 6.75 -15.15 62.99
C ALA A 308 6.56 -13.84 62.16
N ASN A 309 6.07 -12.78 62.82
CA ASN A 309 5.80 -11.45 62.23
C ASN A 309 6.97 -10.45 62.50
N PRO A 310 6.80 -9.12 62.38
CA PRO A 310 7.58 -8.23 61.53
C PRO A 310 8.74 -7.51 62.26
N GLU A 311 9.40 -6.53 61.61
CA GLU A 311 9.57 -5.17 62.17
C GLU A 311 10.13 -4.18 61.12
N GLU A 312 10.01 -2.89 61.43
CA GLU A 312 10.45 -1.72 60.63
C GLU A 312 11.76 -1.16 61.21
N GLU A 313 12.66 -0.59 60.40
CA GLU A 313 13.51 0.56 60.80
C GLU A 313 13.81 1.45 59.57
N GLU A 314 13.93 2.76 59.79
CA GLU A 314 14.32 3.77 58.78
C GLU A 314 15.83 4.04 58.83
N GLU A 315 16.45 4.38 57.70
CA GLU A 315 17.64 5.26 57.64
C GLU A 315 17.57 6.13 56.37
N ALA A 316 18.24 7.29 56.40
CA ALA A 316 18.13 8.35 55.39
C ALA A 316 19.46 8.68 54.66
N ASP A 317 19.39 9.71 53.80
CA ASP A 317 20.48 10.33 53.01
C ASP A 317 21.10 9.42 51.91
N ASP A 318 21.41 9.87 50.70
CA ASP A 318 21.79 11.21 50.21
C ASP A 318 21.31 11.49 48.76
N GLU A 319 21.38 12.74 48.30
CA GLU A 319 20.94 13.16 46.95
C GLU A 319 21.86 12.69 45.79
N ALA A 320 21.25 12.28 44.67
CA ALA A 320 21.84 12.37 43.33
C ALA A 320 20.76 12.38 42.23
N GLU A 321 20.42 13.55 41.68
CA GLU A 321 19.59 13.59 40.47
C GLU A 321 20.34 13.06 39.24
N ALA A 322 19.84 11.96 38.70
CA ALA A 322 20.08 11.53 37.32
C ALA A 322 18.72 11.44 36.62
N ALA A 323 18.49 12.31 35.63
CA ALA A 323 17.26 12.30 34.86
C ALA A 323 17.32 11.18 33.81
N ASP A 324 16.97 9.95 34.21
CA ASP A 324 16.68 8.88 33.27
C ASP A 324 15.45 9.25 32.46
N ALA A 325 15.67 9.58 31.19
CA ALA A 325 14.62 9.67 30.20
C ALA A 325 14.24 8.24 29.80
N GLU A 326 13.28 7.65 30.52
CA GLU A 326 12.75 6.33 30.20
C GLU A 326 12.23 6.32 28.75
N GLU A 327 12.93 5.59 27.89
CA GLU A 327 12.56 5.40 26.49
C GLU A 327 11.31 4.50 26.47
N GLU A 328 10.17 5.05 26.05
CA GLU A 328 8.86 4.39 26.19
C GLU A 328 8.74 3.19 25.23
N VAL A 329 9.17 2.02 25.69
CA VAL A 329 9.07 0.75 24.95
C VAL A 329 7.61 0.26 24.98
N VAL A 330 6.76 0.85 24.14
CA VAL A 330 5.37 0.44 23.96
C VAL A 330 5.32 -0.93 23.28
N VAL A 331 5.17 -1.99 24.07
CA VAL A 331 4.93 -3.35 23.56
C VAL A 331 3.47 -3.46 23.14
N VAL A 332 3.22 -3.41 21.83
CA VAL A 332 1.89 -3.58 21.23
C VAL A 332 1.67 -5.04 20.86
N ASP A 333 0.54 -5.61 21.28
CA ASP A 333 0.10 -6.95 20.87
C ASP A 333 -0.62 -6.90 19.50
N TYR A 334 -0.43 -7.92 18.66
CA TYR A 334 -0.78 -7.89 17.24
C TYR A 334 -1.56 -9.15 16.81
N THR A 335 -2.81 -9.28 17.25
CA THR A 335 -3.65 -10.46 16.97
C THR A 335 -4.97 -10.15 16.23
N SER A 336 -4.91 -9.37 15.15
CA SER A 336 -5.93 -9.41 14.09
C SER A 336 -5.31 -9.09 12.73
N PHE A 337 -5.78 -9.76 11.68
CA PHE A 337 -5.29 -9.65 10.30
C PHE A 337 -6.48 -9.45 9.35
N ASP A 338 -6.50 -8.31 8.67
CA ASP A 338 -7.27 -8.10 7.43
C ASP A 338 -6.27 -7.90 6.27
N ALA A 339 -6.64 -8.38 5.07
CA ALA A 339 -5.68 -8.54 3.96
C ALA A 339 -5.21 -7.20 3.35
N ASP A 340 -6.07 -6.20 3.31
CA ASP A 340 -5.90 -4.97 2.53
C ASP A 340 -5.60 -3.71 3.37
N ASP A 341 -4.67 -3.84 4.34
CA ASP A 341 -4.01 -2.75 5.12
C ASP A 341 -3.17 -1.77 4.23
N TYR A 342 -3.60 -1.53 3.00
CA TYR A 342 -3.18 -0.45 2.11
C TYR A 342 -4.29 0.60 1.94
N GLU A 343 -5.56 0.19 2.01
CA GLU A 343 -6.74 1.06 1.90
C GLU A 343 -7.60 0.93 3.16
N VAL A 344 -7.68 2.00 3.94
CA VAL A 344 -8.47 2.00 5.17
C VAL A 344 -9.95 2.11 4.80
N ARG A 345 -10.74 1.09 5.17
CA ARG A 345 -12.21 1.12 5.12
C ARG A 345 -12.73 2.03 6.24
N GLU A 346 -13.45 3.09 5.89
CA GLU A 346 -14.01 4.05 6.84
C GLU A 346 -15.49 3.71 7.12
N GLY A 347 -15.83 3.23 8.33
CA GLY A 347 -17.21 3.02 8.77
C GLY A 347 -17.44 2.05 9.94
N ASP A 348 -18.36 2.43 10.83
CA ASP A 348 -18.66 1.82 12.14
C ASP A 348 -19.50 0.52 12.06
N ASP A 349 -19.04 -0.48 11.30
CA ASP A 349 -19.72 -1.79 11.19
C ASP A 349 -19.29 -2.77 12.30
N ASP A 350 -19.54 -2.33 13.53
CA ASP A 350 -19.29 -2.99 14.83
C ASP A 350 -20.19 -4.21 15.12
N ASP A 351 -20.55 -4.99 14.10
CA ASP A 351 -21.08 -6.33 14.36
C ASP A 351 -20.88 -7.34 13.21
N TRP A 352 -20.13 -8.41 13.50
CA TRP A 352 -20.01 -9.57 12.62
C TRP A 352 -20.87 -10.76 13.09
N GLU A 353 -21.38 -10.77 14.33
CA GLU A 353 -22.30 -11.79 14.84
C GLU A 353 -23.77 -11.48 14.47
N LEU A 354 -24.21 -10.22 14.58
CA LEU A 354 -25.55 -9.78 14.17
C LEU A 354 -25.78 -9.83 12.65
N ARG A 355 -24.75 -10.12 11.83
CA ARG A 355 -24.88 -10.35 10.37
C ARG A 355 -25.88 -11.45 10.00
N TYR A 356 -26.24 -12.33 10.95
CA TYR A 356 -27.25 -13.38 10.76
C TYR A 356 -28.65 -13.02 11.26
N LEU A 357 -28.86 -11.84 11.86
CA LEU A 357 -30.08 -11.47 12.59
C LEU A 357 -30.89 -10.32 11.96
N VAL A 358 -30.33 -9.58 10.99
CA VAL A 358 -31.03 -8.50 10.27
C VAL A 358 -30.86 -8.69 8.76
N PRO A 359 -31.89 -8.49 7.92
CA PRO A 359 -31.73 -8.46 6.47
C PRO A 359 -30.76 -7.34 6.05
N TYR A 360 -29.67 -7.71 5.38
CA TYR A 360 -28.60 -6.79 5.00
C TYR A 360 -29.06 -5.78 3.93
N GLU A 361 -29.32 -4.54 4.35
CA GLU A 361 -29.28 -3.39 3.45
C GLU A 361 -27.81 -3.07 3.16
N ALA A 362 -27.39 -3.26 1.92
CA ALA A 362 -25.99 -3.12 1.55
C ALA A 362 -25.61 -1.62 1.49
N LYS A 363 -24.77 -1.20 2.44
CA LYS A 363 -24.24 0.17 2.55
C LYS A 363 -23.22 0.46 1.45
N ASP A 364 -23.01 1.74 1.15
CA ASP A 364 -21.84 2.18 0.38
C ASP A 364 -20.59 2.17 1.30
N GLU A 365 -19.47 1.64 0.82
CA GLU A 365 -18.22 1.53 1.57
C GLU A 365 -17.20 2.58 1.11
N THR A 366 -16.58 3.30 2.05
CA THR A 366 -15.51 4.28 1.75
C THR A 366 -14.13 3.67 1.99
N TYR A 367 -13.24 3.77 1.01
CA TYR A 367 -11.84 3.31 1.09
C TYR A 367 -10.87 4.46 0.82
N THR A 368 -9.88 4.64 1.70
CA THR A 368 -8.88 5.72 1.59
C THR A 368 -7.48 5.18 1.30
N ALA A 369 -7.07 5.30 0.04
CA ALA A 369 -5.71 5.05 -0.42
C ALA A 369 -4.80 6.25 -0.10
N ARG A 370 -3.53 5.99 0.21
CA ARG A 370 -2.54 7.00 0.63
C ARG A 370 -1.23 6.80 -0.13
N TYR A 371 -0.75 7.88 -0.76
CA TYR A 371 0.46 7.88 -1.57
C TYR A 371 1.45 8.93 -1.08
N LEU A 372 2.68 8.54 -0.74
CA LEU A 372 3.80 9.48 -0.58
C LEU A 372 4.49 9.70 -1.92
N VAL A 373 4.70 10.96 -2.29
CA VAL A 373 5.39 11.32 -3.53
C VAL A 373 6.30 12.55 -3.34
N PRO A 374 7.58 12.48 -3.71
CA PRO A 374 8.45 13.65 -3.79
C PRO A 374 8.02 14.55 -4.95
N SER A 375 7.87 15.85 -4.67
CA SER A 375 7.61 16.88 -5.68
C SER A 375 8.91 17.32 -6.38
N LEU A 376 8.77 17.86 -7.60
CA LEU A 376 9.85 18.54 -8.33
C LEU A 376 10.42 19.76 -7.58
N SER A 377 9.72 20.28 -6.56
CA SER A 377 10.23 21.34 -5.68
C SER A 377 11.23 20.83 -4.63
N GLY A 378 11.32 19.52 -4.39
CA GLY A 378 12.00 18.92 -3.24
C GLY A 378 11.13 18.80 -1.98
N ASP A 379 9.82 19.08 -2.07
CA ASP A 379 8.87 18.85 -0.98
C ASP A 379 8.35 17.40 -0.97
N LEU A 380 7.98 16.87 0.20
CA LEU A 380 7.21 15.62 0.29
C LEU A 380 5.71 15.92 0.28
N LEU A 381 4.97 15.25 -0.60
CA LEU A 381 3.51 15.30 -0.67
C LEU A 381 2.91 13.97 -0.22
N LEU A 382 1.80 14.05 0.51
CA LEU A 382 0.84 12.98 0.75
C LEU A 382 -0.38 13.24 -0.12
N VAL A 383 -0.76 12.29 -0.96
CA VAL A 383 -2.05 12.28 -1.65
C VAL A 383 -2.96 11.25 -0.99
N ARG A 384 -4.15 11.68 -0.56
CA ARG A 384 -5.24 10.78 -0.17
C ARG A 384 -6.25 10.68 -1.30
N HIS A 385 -6.67 9.47 -1.63
CA HIS A 385 -7.73 9.20 -2.60
C HIS A 385 -8.83 8.41 -1.89
N GLN A 386 -9.98 9.04 -1.67
CA GLN A 386 -11.15 8.38 -1.09
C GLN A 386 -12.06 7.90 -2.23
N ARG A 387 -12.23 6.58 -2.33
CA ARG A 387 -13.13 5.90 -3.26
C ARG A 387 -14.39 5.50 -2.51
N LEU A 388 -15.56 5.69 -3.12
CA LEU A 388 -16.81 5.09 -2.64
C LEU A 388 -17.16 3.89 -3.54
N LEU A 389 -17.27 2.71 -2.93
CA LEU A 389 -17.78 1.51 -3.56
C LEU A 389 -19.27 1.38 -3.19
N SER A 390 -20.15 1.41 -4.19
CA SER A 390 -21.56 1.13 -3.99
C SER A 390 -21.88 -0.30 -4.44
N PRO A 391 -22.64 -1.10 -3.66
CA PRO A 391 -23.11 -2.42 -4.09
C PRO A 391 -24.12 -2.36 -5.26
N TYR A 392 -24.59 -1.17 -5.64
CA TYR A 392 -25.61 -0.96 -6.68
C TYR A 392 -25.21 -0.03 -7.83
N SER A 393 -23.99 0.52 -7.83
CA SER A 393 -23.46 1.35 -8.94
C SER A 393 -21.96 1.20 -9.14
N ASP A 394 -21.46 1.69 -10.27
CA ASP A 394 -20.01 1.83 -10.47
C ASP A 394 -19.38 2.66 -9.32
N SER A 395 -18.18 2.27 -8.88
CA SER A 395 -17.40 2.98 -7.86
C SER A 395 -16.97 4.36 -8.36
N TYR A 396 -16.90 5.36 -7.47
CA TYR A 396 -16.46 6.71 -7.84
C TYR A 396 -15.49 7.36 -6.85
N THR A 397 -14.67 8.28 -7.36
CA THR A 397 -13.82 9.14 -6.54
C THR A 397 -14.70 10.10 -5.73
N SER A 398 -14.79 9.89 -4.42
CA SER A 398 -15.54 10.74 -3.49
C SER A 398 -14.76 12.02 -3.19
N LYS A 399 -13.46 11.87 -2.89
CA LYS A 399 -12.57 12.98 -2.47
C LYS A 399 -11.13 12.68 -2.87
N VAL A 400 -10.38 13.73 -3.20
CA VAL A 400 -8.91 13.67 -3.30
C VAL A 400 -8.34 14.85 -2.52
N GLU A 401 -7.35 14.58 -1.67
CA GLU A 401 -6.61 15.59 -0.92
C GLU A 401 -5.13 15.49 -1.25
N VAL A 402 -4.48 16.64 -1.45
CA VAL A 402 -3.02 16.74 -1.54
C VAL A 402 -2.54 17.56 -0.36
N LEU A 403 -1.62 17.02 0.43
CA LEU A 403 -1.04 17.68 1.60
C LEU A 403 0.48 17.69 1.48
N LYS A 404 1.10 18.81 1.85
CA LYS A 404 2.56 18.98 1.91
C LYS A 404 3.05 18.74 3.34
N ALA A 405 4.16 18.03 3.50
CA ALA A 405 4.79 17.83 4.79
C ALA A 405 5.48 19.13 5.28
N ASP A 406 5.11 19.61 6.47
CA ASP A 406 5.89 20.60 7.22
C ASP A 406 6.69 19.86 8.29
N VAL A 407 7.84 19.34 7.88
CA VAL A 407 8.79 18.57 8.71
C VAL A 407 9.26 19.36 9.94
N MET A 408 9.29 20.70 9.87
CA MET A 408 9.76 21.56 10.95
C MET A 408 8.68 21.88 11.99
N ALA A 409 7.41 21.94 11.57
CA ALA A 409 6.27 22.14 12.47
C ALA A 409 5.49 20.86 12.81
N GLY A 410 5.94 19.70 12.30
CA GLY A 410 5.38 18.39 12.61
C GLY A 410 3.94 18.17 12.16
N ARG A 411 3.56 18.71 11.00
CA ARG A 411 2.17 18.69 10.50
C ARG A 411 2.07 18.51 8.98
N TRP A 412 0.90 18.07 8.54
CA TRP A 412 0.47 18.19 7.13
C TRP A 412 -0.15 19.56 6.87
N ILE A 413 0.18 20.18 5.73
CA ILE A 413 -0.42 21.43 5.24
C ILE A 413 -1.22 21.11 3.97
N PRO A 414 -2.56 21.30 3.94
CA PRO A 414 -3.34 21.12 2.72
C PRO A 414 -2.87 22.05 1.60
N VAL A 415 -2.66 21.49 0.40
CA VAL A 415 -2.41 22.25 -0.83
C VAL A 415 -3.76 22.83 -1.30
N THR A 416 -3.80 24.11 -1.66
CA THR A 416 -5.03 24.75 -2.16
C THR A 416 -5.00 24.96 -3.68
N ALA A 417 -6.15 25.26 -4.29
CA ALA A 417 -6.23 25.65 -5.70
C ALA A 417 -5.47 26.93 -6.06
N HIS A 418 -5.04 27.73 -5.07
CA HIS A 418 -4.19 28.91 -5.30
C HIS A 418 -2.70 28.55 -5.37
N ASP A 419 -2.28 27.48 -4.70
CA ASP A 419 -0.90 27.00 -4.67
C ASP A 419 -0.67 25.97 -5.79
N GLY A 420 -1.57 24.99 -5.90
CA GLY A 420 -1.51 23.88 -6.85
C GLY A 420 -0.33 22.93 -6.63
N LEU A 421 -0.08 22.07 -7.62
CA LEU A 421 1.23 21.45 -7.80
C LEU A 421 2.25 22.49 -8.29
N GLY A 422 3.53 22.15 -8.20
CA GLY A 422 4.62 22.99 -8.70
C GLY A 422 4.51 23.31 -10.20
N LYS A 423 5.17 24.38 -10.63
CA LYS A 423 4.98 24.87 -12.00
C LYS A 423 5.52 23.92 -13.08
N GLY A 424 4.60 23.42 -13.89
CA GLY A 424 4.82 22.39 -14.90
C GLY A 424 4.93 20.98 -14.32
N GLU A 425 4.28 20.70 -13.18
CA GLU A 425 4.29 19.40 -12.51
C GLU A 425 3.01 18.59 -12.80
N ALA A 426 3.12 17.25 -12.79
CA ALA A 426 2.00 16.30 -12.78
C ALA A 426 2.40 15.05 -11.97
N LEU A 427 1.45 14.47 -11.24
CA LEU A 427 1.67 13.27 -10.41
C LEU A 427 1.10 12.02 -11.07
N PHE A 428 1.79 10.89 -10.90
CA PHE A 428 1.38 9.56 -11.37
C PHE A 428 1.50 8.56 -10.21
N LEU A 429 0.37 7.94 -9.84
CA LEU A 429 0.19 7.16 -8.63
C LEU A 429 -0.46 5.79 -8.93
N SER A 430 0.00 4.74 -8.26
CA SER A 430 -0.67 3.45 -8.06
C SER A 430 -0.11 2.81 -6.78
N ARG A 431 -0.71 1.73 -6.29
CA ARG A 431 -0.26 1.02 -5.07
C ARG A 431 1.25 0.72 -5.06
N SER A 432 1.79 0.41 -6.24
CA SER A 432 3.20 0.03 -6.43
C SER A 432 4.07 1.11 -7.07
N PHE A 433 3.56 2.33 -7.28
CA PHE A 433 4.29 3.41 -7.95
C PHE A 433 3.84 4.81 -7.52
N SER A 434 4.80 5.70 -7.25
CA SER A 434 4.51 7.12 -6.99
C SER A 434 5.60 8.00 -7.62
N LYS A 435 5.25 8.88 -8.55
CA LYS A 435 6.23 9.80 -9.13
C LYS A 435 5.61 11.14 -9.52
N SER A 436 6.36 12.19 -9.21
CA SER A 436 6.17 13.49 -9.84
C SER A 436 7.00 13.61 -11.12
N ILE A 437 6.39 14.12 -12.18
CA ILE A 437 7.04 14.37 -13.47
C ILE A 437 6.81 15.79 -13.94
N ARG A 438 7.66 16.26 -14.87
CA ARG A 438 7.41 17.50 -15.60
C ARG A 438 6.36 17.27 -16.67
N ALA A 439 5.26 18.02 -16.63
CA ALA A 439 4.18 17.97 -17.61
C ALA A 439 4.70 18.31 -19.02
N HIS A 440 4.35 17.47 -20.00
CA HIS A 440 4.84 17.53 -21.37
C HIS A 440 3.94 16.72 -22.32
N GLY A 441 3.91 17.07 -23.60
CA GLY A 441 3.15 16.34 -24.62
C GLY A 441 1.65 16.30 -24.31
N ASP A 442 1.10 15.10 -24.14
CA ASP A 442 -0.30 14.86 -23.78
C ASP A 442 -0.58 14.98 -22.26
N VAL A 443 0.45 15.14 -21.42
CA VAL A 443 0.31 15.31 -19.96
C VAL A 443 0.11 16.80 -19.62
N GLU A 444 -1.06 17.17 -19.09
CA GLU A 444 -1.34 18.53 -18.61
C GLU A 444 -0.65 18.83 -17.26
N GLU A 445 -0.23 20.08 -17.07
CA GLU A 445 0.27 20.62 -15.79
C GLU A 445 -0.84 20.70 -14.73
N GLY A 446 -0.57 20.30 -13.50
CA GLY A 446 -1.53 20.37 -12.37
C GLY A 446 -2.48 19.16 -12.27
N LEU A 447 -2.21 18.06 -12.96
CA LEU A 447 -2.99 16.83 -12.88
C LEU A 447 -2.38 15.79 -11.93
N VAL A 448 -3.24 15.08 -11.19
CA VAL A 448 -2.89 13.91 -10.38
C VAL A 448 -3.56 12.67 -10.98
N HIS A 449 -2.81 11.90 -11.75
CA HIS A 449 -3.25 10.63 -12.29
C HIS A 449 -3.04 9.53 -11.25
N TYR A 450 -4.09 8.80 -10.91
CA TYR A 450 -4.05 7.63 -10.05
C TYR A 450 -4.64 6.42 -10.79
N LEU A 451 -4.11 5.22 -10.53
CA LEU A 451 -4.74 3.99 -11.00
C LEU A 451 -5.81 3.58 -10.00
N SER A 452 -7.05 3.62 -10.47
CA SER A 452 -8.19 2.95 -9.86
C SER A 452 -8.83 2.04 -10.90
N SER A 453 -9.41 0.94 -10.47
CA SER A 453 -10.34 0.16 -11.29
C SER A 453 -11.57 1.02 -11.62
N HIS A 454 -12.12 0.78 -12.81
CA HIS A 454 -13.31 1.42 -13.39
C HIS A 454 -13.30 2.95 -13.59
N LEU A 455 -12.34 3.68 -12.99
CA LEU A 455 -12.27 5.13 -13.04
C LEU A 455 -11.21 5.65 -14.03
N ASP A 456 -11.70 6.19 -15.13
CA ASP A 456 -10.96 7.01 -16.10
C ASP A 456 -10.95 8.49 -15.65
N ASP A 457 -10.73 8.80 -14.36
CA ASP A 457 -10.76 10.16 -13.81
C ASP A 457 -9.40 10.63 -13.25
N VAL A 458 -9.31 11.92 -12.93
CA VAL A 458 -8.07 12.63 -12.58
C VAL A 458 -8.40 13.91 -11.81
N LEU A 459 -7.69 14.19 -10.72
CA LEU A 459 -7.79 15.48 -10.03
C LEU A 459 -7.02 16.55 -10.81
N ASP A 460 -7.67 17.66 -11.12
CA ASP A 460 -7.04 18.89 -11.57
C ASP A 460 -6.87 19.85 -10.38
N THR A 461 -5.65 19.98 -9.87
CA THR A 461 -5.36 20.78 -8.66
C THR A 461 -5.51 22.29 -8.88
N ARG A 462 -5.62 22.74 -10.14
CA ARG A 462 -5.74 24.16 -10.50
C ARG A 462 -7.18 24.67 -10.33
N SER A 463 -8.15 23.79 -10.48
CA SER A 463 -9.58 24.04 -10.25
C SER A 463 -10.12 23.27 -9.04
N TRP A 464 -9.33 22.35 -8.47
CA TRP A 464 -9.73 21.35 -7.47
C TRP A 464 -10.96 20.53 -7.87
N THR A 465 -10.96 20.09 -9.14
CA THR A 465 -12.07 19.32 -9.72
C THR A 465 -11.59 17.97 -10.22
N ILE A 466 -12.33 16.91 -9.90
CA ILE A 466 -12.24 15.63 -10.59
C ILE A 466 -12.73 15.84 -12.03
N ARG A 467 -11.91 15.43 -13.00
CA ARG A 467 -12.19 15.46 -14.45
C ARG A 467 -12.04 14.06 -15.01
N ASN A 468 -12.83 13.69 -16.02
CA ASN A 468 -12.50 12.50 -16.83
C ASN A 468 -11.19 12.76 -17.60
N MET A 469 -10.38 11.72 -17.77
CA MET A 469 -9.18 11.74 -18.59
C MET A 469 -9.51 12.12 -20.05
N THR A 470 -8.58 12.80 -20.72
CA THR A 470 -8.73 13.29 -22.10
C THR A 470 -8.62 12.19 -23.17
N PHE A 471 -8.22 10.98 -22.74
CA PHE A 471 -8.17 9.75 -23.51
C PHE A 471 -8.76 8.61 -22.64
N ARG A 472 -9.17 7.50 -23.26
CA ARG A 472 -9.57 6.28 -22.55
C ARG A 472 -8.50 5.20 -22.70
N TRP A 473 -8.39 4.33 -21.70
CA TRP A 473 -7.52 3.15 -21.78
C TRP A 473 -8.08 2.08 -22.73
N PRO A 474 -7.22 1.25 -23.34
CA PRO A 474 -7.64 -0.02 -23.91
C PRO A 474 -8.36 -0.86 -22.86
N TRP A 475 -9.51 -1.44 -23.20
CA TRP A 475 -10.34 -2.21 -22.25
C TRP A 475 -9.59 -3.40 -21.62
N GLN A 476 -8.55 -3.90 -22.29
CA GLN A 476 -7.65 -4.93 -21.81
C GLN A 476 -6.90 -4.56 -20.52
N ARG A 477 -6.84 -3.26 -20.16
CA ARG A 477 -6.41 -2.80 -18.84
C ARG A 477 -7.15 -3.56 -17.73
N ASN A 478 -8.48 -3.66 -17.87
CA ASN A 478 -9.39 -4.27 -16.90
C ASN A 478 -9.33 -5.82 -16.87
N LEU A 479 -8.26 -6.43 -17.40
CA LEU A 479 -7.94 -7.85 -17.22
C LEU A 479 -7.16 -8.11 -15.91
N ALA A 480 -6.57 -7.08 -15.32
CA ALA A 480 -5.92 -7.13 -14.01
C ALA A 480 -6.75 -6.40 -12.93
N ASP A 481 -6.48 -6.73 -11.67
CA ASP A 481 -6.84 -5.92 -10.50
C ASP A 481 -5.95 -4.66 -10.48
N ASP A 482 -6.53 -3.48 -10.21
CA ASP A 482 -5.80 -2.20 -10.22
C ASP A 482 -4.73 -2.12 -9.11
N LYS A 483 -4.88 -2.90 -8.04
CA LYS A 483 -3.88 -3.00 -6.96
C LYS A 483 -2.60 -3.72 -7.40
N TRP A 484 -2.59 -4.34 -8.58
CA TRP A 484 -1.41 -4.96 -9.20
C TRP A 484 -0.95 -4.23 -10.49
N GLU A 485 -1.56 -3.09 -10.84
CA GLU A 485 -1.09 -2.27 -11.97
C GLU A 485 0.04 -1.30 -11.56
N THR A 486 1.03 -1.12 -12.45
CA THR A 486 2.15 -0.20 -12.19
C THR A 486 2.44 0.72 -13.37
N TRP A 487 2.82 1.96 -13.09
CA TRP A 487 3.27 2.92 -14.11
C TRP A 487 4.74 2.68 -14.45
N LEU A 488 5.09 2.60 -15.74
CA LEU A 488 6.49 2.58 -16.18
C LEU A 488 6.80 3.79 -17.06
N PHE A 489 7.92 4.45 -16.78
CA PHE A 489 8.36 5.64 -17.51
C PHE A 489 9.54 5.33 -18.45
N PRO A 490 9.38 5.48 -19.77
CA PRO A 490 10.49 5.43 -20.70
C PRO A 490 11.54 6.51 -20.37
N PRO A 491 12.85 6.18 -20.40
CA PRO A 491 13.90 7.13 -20.04
C PRO A 491 13.96 8.29 -21.05
N GLU A 492 14.22 9.49 -20.55
CA GLU A 492 14.34 10.69 -21.39
C GLU A 492 15.49 10.54 -22.41
N LEU A 493 15.23 10.92 -23.67
CA LEU A 493 16.21 10.82 -24.74
C LEU A 493 17.19 12.01 -24.72
N VAL A 494 18.05 12.03 -23.69
CA VAL A 494 19.11 13.03 -23.44
C VAL A 494 19.79 13.47 -24.74
N LEU A 495 19.92 14.80 -24.92
CA LEU A 495 20.42 15.48 -26.12
C LEU A 495 21.96 15.52 -26.22
#